data_AF-A0A497DB85-F1
#
_entry.id   AF-A0A497DB85-F1
#
_cell.length_a   1.000
_cell.length_b   1.000
_cell.length_c   1.000
_cell.angle_alpha   90.00
_cell.angle_beta   90.00
_cell.angle_gamma   90.00
#
_symmetry.space_group_name_H-M   'P 1'
#
loop_
_entity.id
_entity.type
_entity.pdbx_description
1 polymer ?
#
loop_
_entity_poly.entity_id
_entity_poly.type
_entity_poly.pdbx_seq_one_letter_code
_entity_poly.pdbx_strand_id
1 'polypeptide(L)'
;MKESRVKIIGSGTYLPGQRIPLDKVDEYLGELVDAPSKIRKWLKMTKGLMRQLLDVEYYHFAIDPVTREFTDDNINMSVKAAQKAME
;
A
#
# COMPACT_ATOMS: atom_id res chain seq x y z
N MET A 1 -30.94 -21.75 19.94
CA MET A 1 -29.84 -20.76 19.97
C MET A 1 -30.46 -19.37 20.09
N LYS A 2 -30.05 -18.54 21.06
CA LYS A 2 -30.52 -17.13 21.13
C LYS A 2 -29.90 -16.35 19.97
N GLU A 3 -30.71 -15.60 19.22
CA GLU A 3 -30.21 -14.61 18.27
C GLU A 3 -29.40 -13.55 19.03
N SER A 4 -28.10 -13.47 18.73
CA SER A 4 -27.25 -12.38 19.20
C SER A 4 -27.13 -11.35 18.08
N ARG A 5 -27.58 -10.12 18.33
CA ARG A 5 -27.47 -9.03 17.37
C ARG A 5 -26.19 -8.25 17.64
N VAL A 6 -25.33 -8.13 16.63
CA VAL A 6 -24.10 -7.32 16.68
C VAL A 6 -24.29 -6.13 15.74
N LYS A 7 -23.86 -4.94 16.17
CA LYS A 7 -23.89 -3.72 15.37
C LYS A 7 -22.48 -3.18 15.21
N ILE A 8 -22.10 -2.83 13.99
CA ILE A 8 -20.90 -2.05 13.72
C ILE A 8 -21.24 -0.59 14.02
N ILE A 9 -20.54 0.01 14.98
CA ILE A 9 -20.80 1.39 15.44
C ILE A 9 -19.80 2.41 14.86
N GLY A 10 -18.70 1.94 14.26
CA GLY A 10 -17.68 2.79 13.66
C GLY A 10 -16.71 1.98 12.80
N SER A 11 -16.07 2.66 11.85
CA SER A 11 -14.99 2.15 11.03
C SER A 11 -14.03 3.29 10.73
N GLY A 12 -12.73 3.06 10.84
CA GLY A 12 -11.71 4.06 10.59
C GLY A 12 -10.65 3.55 9.62
N THR A 13 -10.11 4.47 8.83
CA THR A 13 -9.09 4.18 7.83
C THR A 13 -7.92 5.14 7.99
N TYR A 14 -6.72 4.59 7.94
CA TYR A 14 -5.48 5.34 7.87
C TYR A 14 -4.66 4.87 6.67
N LEU A 15 -4.24 5.80 5.82
CA LEU A 15 -3.37 5.55 4.67
C LEU A 15 -2.07 6.33 4.90
N PRO A 16 -0.90 5.67 4.97
CA PRO A 16 0.37 6.34 5.23
C PRO A 16 0.86 7.11 4.00
N GLY A 17 1.74 8.08 4.22
CA GLY A 17 2.39 8.82 3.15
C GLY A 17 1.40 9.55 2.22
N GLN A 18 1.83 9.79 0.99
CA GLN A 18 1.03 10.44 -0.04
C GLN A 18 0.40 9.42 -1.00
N ARG A 19 -0.62 9.86 -1.76
CA ARG A 19 -1.24 9.06 -2.82
C ARG A 19 -0.30 9.02 -4.03
N ILE A 20 0.26 7.86 -4.33
CA ILE A 20 1.31 7.68 -5.34
C ILE A 20 0.79 6.94 -6.57
N PRO A 21 0.92 7.47 -7.80
CA PRO A 21 0.50 6.75 -8.99
C PRO A 21 1.43 5.56 -9.28
N LEU A 22 0.91 4.55 -9.98
CA LEU A 22 1.61 3.27 -10.24
C LEU A 22 2.99 3.45 -10.92
N ASP A 23 3.15 4.45 -11.78
CA ASP A 23 4.40 4.74 -12.48
C ASP A 23 5.52 5.20 -11.53
N LYS A 24 5.18 5.75 -10.37
CA LYS A 24 6.13 6.22 -9.34
C LYS A 24 6.47 5.20 -8.26
N VAL A 25 5.91 4.00 -8.31
CA VAL A 25 6.16 2.96 -7.27
C VAL A 25 7.65 2.64 -7.12
N ASP A 26 8.41 2.63 -8.23
CA ASP A 26 9.83 2.28 -8.22
C ASP A 26 10.68 3.37 -7.51
N GLU A 27 10.19 4.61 -7.41
CA GLU A 27 10.83 5.68 -6.62
C GLU A 27 10.84 5.32 -5.12
N TYR A 28 9.78 4.63 -4.65
CA TYR A 28 9.60 4.25 -3.24
C TYR A 28 10.21 2.89 -2.92
N LEU A 29 9.99 1.90 -3.79
CA LEU A 29 10.40 0.52 -3.53
C LEU A 29 11.78 0.18 -4.14
N GLY A 30 12.29 1.03 -5.02
CA GLY A 30 13.54 0.79 -5.74
C GLY A 30 13.35 -0.13 -6.95
N GLU A 31 14.30 -0.06 -7.88
CA GLU A 31 14.38 -0.97 -9.01
C GLU A 31 15.19 -2.22 -8.68
N LEU A 32 14.79 -3.36 -9.24
CA LEU A 32 15.55 -4.60 -9.15
C LEU A 32 16.70 -4.62 -10.17
N VAL A 33 17.70 -3.76 -9.96
CA VAL A 33 18.82 -3.55 -10.89
C VAL A 33 19.68 -4.82 -11.05
N ASP A 34 19.89 -5.57 -9.98
CA ASP A 34 20.73 -6.78 -9.98
C ASP A 34 20.01 -8.05 -10.44
N ALA A 35 18.71 -7.97 -10.74
CA ALA A 35 17.96 -9.12 -11.22
C ALA A 35 18.44 -9.58 -12.61
N PRO A 36 18.42 -10.89 -12.94
CA PRO A 36 18.79 -11.37 -14.26
C PRO A 36 18.01 -10.68 -15.40
N SER A 37 18.64 -10.51 -16.56
CA SER A 37 18.05 -9.79 -17.70
C SER A 37 16.66 -10.31 -18.12
N LYS A 38 16.46 -11.63 -18.04
CA LYS A 38 15.16 -12.28 -18.28
C LYS A 38 14.08 -11.81 -17.29
N ILE A 39 14.43 -11.67 -16.02
CA ILE A 39 13.53 -11.20 -14.96
C ILE A 39 13.20 -9.73 -15.15
N ARG A 40 14.20 -8.88 -15.40
CA ARG A 40 13.96 -7.44 -15.67
C ARG A 40 13.05 -7.22 -16.89
N LYS A 41 13.24 -8.00 -17.96
CA LYS A 41 12.38 -7.96 -19.15
C LYS A 41 10.95 -8.40 -18.82
N TRP A 42 10.78 -9.47 -18.05
CA TRP A 42 9.48 -9.94 -17.61
C TRP A 42 8.76 -8.89 -16.74
N LEU A 43 9.44 -8.30 -15.74
CA LEU A 43 8.88 -7.25 -14.89
C LEU A 43 8.36 -6.05 -15.69
N LYS A 44 9.12 -5.59 -16.69
CA LYS A 44 8.70 -4.48 -17.56
C LYS A 44 7.42 -4.80 -18.34
N MET A 45 7.29 -6.02 -18.86
CA MET A 45 6.07 -6.45 -19.57
C MET A 45 4.88 -6.59 -18.61
N THR A 46 5.10 -7.22 -17.45
CA THR A 46 4.06 -7.49 -16.47
C THR A 46 3.55 -6.20 -15.82
N LYS A 47 4.39 -5.18 -15.58
CA LYS A 47 3.96 -3.89 -15.01
C LYS A 47 2.90 -3.20 -15.87
N GLY A 48 3.08 -3.21 -17.19
CA GLY A 48 2.10 -2.65 -18.14
C GLY A 48 0.78 -3.43 -18.17
N LEU A 49 0.87 -4.76 -18.17
CA LEU A 49 -0.31 -5.63 -18.13
C LEU A 49 -1.08 -5.47 -16.80
N MET A 50 -0.37 -5.46 -15.68
CA MET A 50 -0.96 -5.31 -14.35
C MET A 50 -1.66 -3.97 -14.19
N ARG A 51 -1.17 -2.90 -14.81
CA ARG A 51 -1.88 -1.60 -14.85
C ARG A 51 -3.27 -1.71 -15.50
N GLN A 52 -3.42 -2.57 -16.50
CA GLN A 52 -4.70 -2.74 -17.21
C GLN A 52 -5.63 -3.70 -16.48
N LEU A 53 -5.07 -4.72 -15.83
CA LEU A 53 -5.85 -5.73 -15.11
C LEU A 53 -6.24 -5.29 -13.69
N LEU A 54 -5.37 -4.56 -13.01
CA LEU A 54 -5.60 -4.03 -11.69
C LEU A 54 -6.18 -2.62 -11.85
N ASP A 55 -7.43 -2.43 -11.42
CA ASP A 55 -8.08 -1.11 -11.32
C ASP A 55 -7.53 -0.31 -10.11
N VAL A 56 -6.21 -0.37 -9.93
CA VAL A 56 -5.48 0.30 -8.84
C VAL A 56 -4.79 1.51 -9.41
N GLU A 57 -5.40 2.66 -9.19
CA GLU A 57 -4.89 3.93 -9.70
C GLU A 57 -3.70 4.44 -8.86
N TYR A 58 -3.70 4.18 -7.54
CA TYR A 58 -2.70 4.73 -6.62
C TYR A 58 -2.39 3.81 -5.44
N TYR A 59 -1.22 4.03 -4.87
CA TYR A 59 -0.66 3.34 -3.71
C TYR A 59 -0.33 4.33 -2.60
N HIS A 60 -0.22 3.79 -1.38
CA HIS A 60 0.25 4.50 -0.20
C HIS A 60 1.36 3.67 0.43
N PHE A 61 2.49 4.32 0.76
CA PHE A 61 3.65 3.66 1.35
C PHE A 61 4.03 4.32 2.67
N ALA A 62 4.39 3.49 3.64
CA ALA A 62 4.92 3.90 4.94
C ALA A 62 6.45 3.97 4.94
N ILE A 63 7.04 4.51 3.87
CA ILE A 63 8.49 4.64 3.71
C ILE A 63 8.82 5.97 3.05
N ASP A 64 9.88 6.61 3.51
CA ASP A 64 10.44 7.77 2.84
C ASP A 64 11.25 7.30 1.60
N PRO A 65 10.95 7.80 0.39
CA PRO A 65 11.62 7.33 -0.83
C PRO A 65 13.10 7.75 -0.91
N VAL A 66 13.50 8.79 -0.16
CA VAL A 66 14.86 9.33 -0.13
C VAL A 66 15.68 8.67 0.98
N THR A 67 15.21 8.70 2.23
CA THR A 67 15.95 8.17 3.38
C THR A 67 15.80 6.66 3.54
N ARG A 68 14.76 6.07 2.93
CA ARG A 68 14.37 4.66 3.06
C ARG A 68 13.97 4.25 4.48
N GLU A 69 13.77 5.21 5.36
CA GLU A 69 13.25 4.98 6.70
C GLU A 69 11.74 4.76 6.65
N PHE A 70 11.25 3.86 7.50
CA PHE A 70 9.81 3.64 7.63
C PHE A 70 9.17 4.78 8.40
N THR A 71 8.15 5.42 7.81
CA THR A 71 7.40 6.50 8.46
C THR A 71 6.38 5.96 9.46
N ASP A 72 5.97 4.71 9.28
CA ASP A 72 4.97 4.01 10.08
C ASP A 72 5.22 2.50 10.07
N ASP A 73 4.78 1.82 11.12
CA ASP A 73 4.69 0.37 11.18
C ASP A 73 3.22 -0.10 11.21
N ASN A 74 3.02 -1.42 11.14
CA ASN A 74 1.70 -2.03 11.12
C ASN A 74 0.89 -1.77 12.40
N ILE A 75 1.54 -1.65 13.56
CA ILE A 75 0.90 -1.39 14.84
C ILE A 75 0.43 0.07 14.87
N ASN A 76 1.31 1.02 14.57
CA ASN A 76 1.00 2.44 14.56
C ASN A 76 -0.14 2.77 13.57
N MET A 77 -0.08 2.23 12.35
CA MET A 77 -1.16 2.41 11.37
C MET A 77 -2.50 1.87 11.87
N SER A 78 -2.49 0.71 12.53
CA SER A 78 -3.70 0.09 13.07
C SER A 78 -4.28 0.89 14.23
N VAL A 79 -3.43 1.43 15.11
CA VAL A 79 -3.84 2.31 16.21
C VAL A 79 -4.47 3.60 15.67
N LYS A 80 -3.84 4.25 14.69
CA LYS A 80 -4.38 5.46 14.04
C LYS A 80 -5.73 5.19 13.37
N ALA A 81 -5.90 4.04 12.69
CA ALA A 81 -7.16 3.64 12.09
C ALA A 81 -8.24 3.38 13.15
N ALA A 82 -7.89 2.71 14.26
CA ALA A 82 -8.82 2.45 15.36
C ALA A 82 -9.25 3.74 16.07
N GLN A 83 -8.33 4.69 16.29
CA GLN A 83 -8.65 6.01 16.84
C GLN A 83 -9.68 6.75 15.97
N LYS A 84 -9.48 6.76 14.65
CA LYS A 84 -10.46 7.33 13.71
C LYS A 84 -11.82 6.63 13.70
N ALA A 85 -11.87 5.36 14.09
CA ALA A 85 -13.15 4.64 14.19
C ALA A 85 -13.96 5.04 15.43
N MET A 86 -13.31 5.70 16.41
CA MET A 86 -13.91 6.14 17.67
C MET A 86 -14.23 7.64 17.70
N GLU A 87 -13.70 8.43 16.76
CA GLU A 87 -14.06 9.83 16.51
C GLU A 87 -15.48 9.96 15.90
#